data_AF-A0A318Z749-F1
#
_entry.id   AF-A0A318Z749-F1
#
_cell.length_a   1.000
_cell.length_b   1.000
_cell.length_c   1.000
_cell.angle_alpha   90.00
_cell.angle_beta   90.00
_cell.angle_gamma   90.00
#
_symmetry.space_group_name_H-M   'P 1'
#
loop_
_entity.id
_entity.type
_entity.pdbx_description
1 polymer ?
#
loop_
_entity_poly.entity_id
_entity_poly.type
_entity_poly.pdbx_seq_one_letter_code
_entity_poly.pdbx_strand_id
1 'polypeptide(L)'
;MSNRSWGLRIPPELLLEISKYTDDQTLARMAQTCTELRNEFQPELKKRVMDYALPQMTPQWLTTGFVDAVLRHLNIPEHDRDEITAMFTENFRQAAQALSLDLSDLERYLPPQPFRTAIRTDQRKVVEALLRVGGAELANARDHRGEPMLHQAVNCGHPGVVQLLLQHGADVNLEGGDAGRRPLDLRPPLSVRPHIYQILLDAGGMPTSVDFFGLWVHGLPNGAHLLLHAIRNAAAAGEHCEPMWWPIFVVVVSFGHAKFMECIFDQRPDLLNLTRLRETDEEVTLFDVALSFGRYEIAALLVRKGVPLRQAPEDSCFSDMGVEVFVPYVEVWRTVCCRVPEELLSALFERPELEDYAFKDLVLRRAQSMREILPAK
;
A
#
# COMPACT_ATOMS: atom_id res chain seq x y z
N MET A 1 46.82 4.11 -46.29
CA MET A 1 45.77 4.63 -47.19
C MET A 1 44.65 5.19 -46.32
N SER A 2 44.49 6.51 -46.34
CA SER A 2 43.50 7.25 -45.58
C SER A 2 42.09 6.96 -46.10
N ASN A 3 41.28 6.25 -45.34
CA ASN A 3 39.85 6.17 -45.62
C ASN A 3 39.20 7.43 -45.04
N ARG A 4 39.26 8.53 -45.81
CA ARG A 4 38.50 9.74 -45.54
C ARG A 4 37.03 9.39 -45.78
N SER A 5 36.32 8.97 -44.74
CA SER A 5 34.87 9.08 -44.73
C SER A 5 34.54 10.57 -44.72
N TRP A 6 34.29 11.15 -45.89
CA TRP A 6 33.60 12.43 -46.02
C TRP A 6 32.14 12.22 -45.60
N GLY A 7 31.91 11.90 -44.33
CA GLY A 7 30.61 12.08 -43.72
C GLY A 7 30.46 13.58 -43.54
N LEU A 8 29.58 14.22 -44.30
CA LEU A 8 29.09 15.54 -43.92
C LEU A 8 28.48 15.39 -42.52
N ARG A 9 29.28 15.66 -41.48
CA ARG A 9 28.76 15.96 -40.15
C ARG A 9 28.02 17.27 -40.30
N ILE A 10 26.70 17.16 -40.45
CA ILE A 10 25.83 18.33 -40.36
C ILE A 10 26.10 18.91 -38.96
N PRO A 11 26.45 20.20 -38.85
CA PRO A 11 26.67 20.82 -37.55
C PRO A 11 25.42 20.66 -36.68
N PRO A 12 25.56 20.36 -35.37
CA PRO A 12 24.43 20.16 -34.47
C PRO A 12 23.48 21.36 -34.47
N GLU A 13 23.97 22.58 -34.71
CA GLU A 13 23.14 23.78 -34.84
C GLU A 13 22.20 23.72 -36.05
N LEU A 14 22.67 23.14 -37.16
CA LEU A 14 21.93 23.03 -38.42
C LEU A 14 20.94 21.84 -38.37
N LEU A 15 21.29 20.78 -37.63
CA LEU A 15 20.36 19.70 -37.28
C LEU A 15 19.22 20.22 -36.40
N LEU A 16 19.53 21.01 -35.36
CA LEU A 16 18.56 21.68 -34.49
C LEU A 16 17.63 22.64 -35.25
N GLU A 17 18.10 23.22 -36.35
CA GLU A 17 17.27 24.07 -37.20
C GLU A 17 16.35 23.24 -38.11
N ILE A 18 16.84 22.11 -38.64
CA ILE A 18 16.03 21.16 -39.41
C ILE A 18 14.94 20.51 -38.54
N SER A 19 15.22 20.19 -37.27
CA SER A 19 14.23 19.60 -36.35
C SER A 19 13.02 20.51 -36.15
N LYS A 20 13.22 21.83 -36.04
CA LYS A 20 12.14 22.82 -35.87
C LYS A 20 11.10 22.78 -36.99
N TYR A 21 11.50 22.40 -38.20
CA TYR A 21 10.65 22.38 -39.39
C TYR A 21 10.28 20.98 -39.87
N THR A 22 10.76 19.93 -39.20
CA THR A 22 10.38 18.54 -39.51
C THR A 22 9.22 18.09 -38.62
N ASP A 23 8.26 17.41 -39.26
CA ASP A 23 7.13 16.78 -38.60
C ASP A 23 7.58 15.59 -37.75
N ASP A 24 6.83 15.31 -36.69
CA ASP A 24 7.21 14.34 -35.67
C ASP A 24 7.40 12.92 -36.23
N GLN A 25 6.70 12.59 -37.32
CA GLN A 25 6.79 11.31 -38.00
C GLN A 25 8.14 11.14 -38.72
N THR A 26 8.65 12.22 -39.31
CA THR A 26 9.94 12.24 -40.02
C THR A 26 11.10 12.22 -39.02
N LEU A 27 11.02 12.98 -37.93
CA LEU A 27 12.01 12.95 -36.85
C LEU A 27 12.12 11.58 -36.17
N ALA A 28 10.98 10.94 -35.86
CA ALA A 28 10.97 9.59 -35.28
C ALA A 28 11.58 8.54 -36.22
N ARG A 29 11.30 8.64 -37.53
CA ARG A 29 11.91 7.77 -38.56
C ARG A 29 13.41 7.99 -38.68
N MET A 30 13.87 9.24 -38.73
CA MET A 30 15.30 9.58 -38.79
C MET A 30 16.07 9.12 -37.56
N ALA A 31 15.46 9.23 -36.37
CA ALA A 31 16.02 8.71 -35.14
C ALA A 31 16.11 7.17 -35.16
N GLN A 32 15.13 6.47 -35.74
CA GLN A 32 15.17 4.99 -35.85
C GLN A 32 16.26 4.50 -36.80
N THR A 33 16.53 5.19 -37.90
CA THR A 33 17.50 4.76 -38.92
C THR A 33 18.95 5.17 -38.64
N CYS A 34 19.20 6.27 -37.93
CA CYS A 34 20.56 6.74 -37.62
C CYS A 34 20.79 6.89 -36.11
N THR A 35 21.68 6.07 -35.54
CA THR A 35 22.03 6.13 -34.12
C THR A 35 22.79 7.40 -33.72
N GLU A 36 23.58 7.99 -34.62
CA GLU A 36 24.28 9.26 -34.39
C GLU A 36 23.28 10.44 -34.32
N LEU A 37 22.37 10.52 -35.29
CA LEU A 37 21.30 11.53 -35.29
C LEU A 37 20.34 11.37 -34.10
N ARG A 38 20.03 10.13 -33.70
CA ARG A 38 19.21 9.84 -32.52
C ARG A 38 19.81 10.46 -31.25
N ASN A 39 21.11 10.31 -31.05
CA ASN A 39 21.79 10.84 -29.87
C ASN A 39 21.84 12.38 -29.89
N GLU A 40 22.07 12.98 -31.05
CA GLU A 40 22.08 14.45 -31.17
C GLU A 40 20.69 15.07 -31.01
N PHE A 41 19.62 14.42 -31.50
CA PHE A 41 18.24 14.90 -31.36
C PHE A 41 17.55 14.47 -30.07
N GLN A 42 18.16 13.59 -29.27
CA GLN A 42 17.59 13.09 -28.03
C GLN A 42 17.08 14.21 -27.09
N PRO A 43 17.80 15.31 -26.82
CA PRO A 43 17.28 16.38 -25.96
C PRO A 43 16.08 17.11 -26.56
N GLU A 44 16.06 17.35 -27.87
CA GLU A 44 14.96 18.03 -28.57
C GLU A 44 13.70 17.16 -28.57
N LEU A 45 13.86 15.87 -28.87
CA LEU A 45 12.79 14.86 -28.83
C LEU A 45 12.23 14.70 -27.42
N LYS A 46 13.12 14.65 -26.42
CA LYS A 46 12.71 14.59 -25.01
C LYS A 46 11.91 15.83 -24.64
N LYS A 47 12.35 17.03 -25.01
CA LYS A 47 11.61 18.27 -24.76
C LYS A 47 10.22 18.24 -25.40
N ARG A 48 10.11 17.86 -26.67
CA ARG A 48 8.80 17.74 -27.35
C ARG A 48 7.89 16.73 -26.69
N VAL A 49 8.43 15.58 -26.29
CA VAL A 49 7.66 14.55 -25.57
C VAL A 49 7.19 15.08 -24.23
N MET A 50 8.00 15.84 -23.50
CA MET A 50 7.58 16.51 -22.26
C MET A 50 6.48 17.52 -22.51
N ASP A 51 6.65 18.42 -23.50
CA ASP A 51 5.66 19.45 -23.84
C ASP A 51 4.31 18.83 -24.26
N TYR A 52 4.34 17.70 -24.98
CA TYR A 52 3.14 16.95 -25.35
C TYR A 52 2.53 16.19 -24.17
N ALA A 53 3.35 15.47 -23.40
CA ALA A 53 2.90 14.60 -22.32
C ALA A 53 2.37 15.39 -21.12
N LEU A 54 2.99 16.54 -20.84
CA LEU A 54 2.77 17.43 -19.70
C LEU A 54 2.69 18.89 -20.19
N PRO A 55 1.60 19.30 -20.84
CA PRO A 55 1.49 20.66 -21.36
C PRO A 55 1.63 21.69 -20.25
N GLN A 56 2.51 22.68 -20.44
CA GLN A 56 2.66 23.79 -19.51
C GLN A 56 1.36 24.62 -19.46
N MET A 57 1.02 25.09 -18.26
CA MET A 57 -0.13 25.98 -18.06
C MET A 57 0.25 27.38 -18.52
N THR A 58 -0.07 27.71 -19.76
CA THR A 58 0.16 29.06 -20.29
C THR A 58 -0.93 30.03 -19.81
N PRO A 59 -0.66 31.35 -19.76
CA PRO A 59 -1.68 32.36 -19.44
C PRO A 59 -2.89 32.30 -20.38
N GLN A 60 -2.66 31.96 -21.66
CA GLN A 60 -3.72 31.73 -22.65
C GLN A 60 -4.55 30.48 -22.36
N TRP A 61 -3.99 29.49 -21.66
CA TRP A 61 -4.73 28.32 -21.26
C TRP A 61 -5.59 28.62 -20.02
N LEU A 62 -5.05 29.38 -19.05
CA LEU A 62 -5.77 29.90 -17.88
C LEU A 62 -6.92 30.86 -18.22
N THR A 63 -7.26 31.03 -19.50
CA THR A 63 -8.44 31.77 -19.97
C THR A 63 -9.70 31.53 -19.15
N THR A 64 -10.60 32.52 -19.25
CA THR A 64 -11.99 32.61 -18.75
C THR A 64 -12.55 31.32 -18.14
N GLY A 65 -12.61 30.20 -18.86
CA GLY A 65 -13.22 28.97 -18.36
C GLY A 65 -12.75 28.47 -16.98
N PHE A 66 -11.42 28.37 -16.74
CA PHE A 66 -10.89 27.91 -15.45
C PHE A 66 -11.01 29.00 -14.39
N VAL A 67 -10.57 30.22 -14.68
CA VAL A 67 -10.60 31.32 -13.71
C VAL A 67 -12.03 31.72 -13.35
N ASP A 68 -12.98 31.70 -14.30
CA ASP A 68 -14.40 31.90 -14.04
C ASP A 68 -15.02 30.78 -13.24
N ALA A 69 -14.54 29.54 -13.41
CA ALA A 69 -14.96 28.44 -12.55
C ALA A 69 -14.44 28.66 -11.12
N VAL A 70 -13.20 29.10 -10.95
CA VAL A 70 -12.61 29.43 -9.64
C VAL A 70 -13.33 30.62 -8.98
N LEU A 71 -13.51 31.73 -9.69
CA LEU A 71 -14.23 32.93 -9.22
C LEU A 71 -15.65 32.58 -8.76
N ARG A 72 -16.38 31.77 -9.55
CA ARG A 72 -17.71 31.28 -9.17
C ARG A 72 -17.69 30.33 -7.99
N HIS A 73 -16.69 29.44 -7.93
CA HIS A 73 -16.58 28.44 -6.85
C HIS A 73 -16.27 29.10 -5.51
N LEU A 74 -15.44 30.15 -5.50
CA LEU A 74 -15.03 30.88 -4.31
C LEU A 74 -15.87 32.14 -4.04
N ASN A 75 -16.83 32.46 -4.91
CA ASN A 75 -17.66 33.66 -4.86
C ASN A 75 -16.84 34.97 -4.81
N ILE A 76 -15.76 35.02 -5.59
CA ILE A 76 -14.84 36.17 -5.68
C ILE A 76 -15.30 37.12 -6.80
N PRO A 77 -15.21 38.46 -6.62
CA PRO A 77 -15.59 39.44 -7.66
C PRO A 77 -14.78 39.30 -8.96
N GLU A 78 -15.40 39.60 -10.10
CA GLU A 78 -14.73 39.53 -11.41
C GLU A 78 -13.53 40.47 -11.57
N HIS A 79 -13.44 41.53 -10.76
CA HIS A 79 -12.30 42.47 -10.76
C HIS A 79 -10.98 41.78 -10.33
N ASP A 80 -11.04 40.72 -9.53
CA ASP A 80 -9.86 40.02 -9.03
C ASP A 80 -9.37 38.94 -10.02
N ARG A 81 -9.98 38.86 -11.21
CA ARG A 81 -9.61 37.89 -12.26
C ARG A 81 -8.13 37.97 -12.63
N ASP A 82 -7.63 39.18 -12.88
CA ASP A 82 -6.25 39.35 -13.36
C ASP A 82 -5.24 38.93 -12.29
N GLU A 83 -5.56 39.19 -11.02
CA GLU A 83 -4.75 38.77 -9.87
C GLU A 83 -4.75 37.25 -9.70
N ILE A 84 -5.93 36.60 -9.77
CA ILE A 84 -6.03 35.13 -9.73
C ILE A 84 -5.30 34.50 -10.92
N THR A 85 -5.46 35.07 -12.11
CA THR A 85 -4.77 34.59 -13.31
C THR A 85 -3.26 34.67 -13.13
N ALA A 86 -2.75 35.81 -12.61
CA ALA A 86 -1.34 36.00 -12.30
C ALA A 86 -0.84 34.95 -11.27
N MET A 87 -1.57 34.76 -10.17
CA MET A 87 -1.25 33.75 -9.15
C MET A 87 -1.11 32.34 -9.74
N PHE A 88 -2.07 31.90 -10.56
CA PHE A 88 -2.04 30.57 -11.16
C PHE A 88 -0.98 30.42 -12.25
N THR A 89 -0.65 31.50 -12.98
CA THR A 89 0.46 31.48 -13.95
C THR A 89 1.82 31.37 -13.28
N GLU A 90 1.99 31.99 -12.12
CA GLU A 90 3.27 32.01 -11.42
C GLU A 90 3.53 30.69 -10.68
N ASN A 91 2.55 30.21 -9.91
CA ASN A 91 2.65 28.93 -9.24
C ASN A 91 1.28 28.30 -9.01
N PHE A 92 0.84 27.52 -10.00
CA PHE A 92 -0.46 26.86 -10.01
C PHE A 92 -0.78 26.12 -8.69
N ARG A 93 0.21 25.39 -8.15
CA ARG A 93 0.03 24.58 -6.94
C ARG A 93 -0.12 25.44 -5.69
N GLN A 94 0.75 26.42 -5.51
CA GLN A 94 0.66 27.35 -4.38
C GLN A 94 -0.64 28.15 -4.42
N ALA A 95 -1.07 28.59 -5.62
CA ALA A 95 -2.34 29.28 -5.79
C ALA A 95 -3.53 28.38 -5.43
N ALA A 96 -3.55 27.13 -5.91
CA ALA A 96 -4.60 26.16 -5.57
C ALA A 96 -4.67 25.89 -4.06
N GLN A 97 -3.53 25.75 -3.40
CA GLN A 97 -3.44 25.53 -1.95
C GLN A 97 -3.86 26.77 -1.14
N ALA A 98 -3.42 27.97 -1.54
CA ALA A 98 -3.77 29.22 -0.88
C ALA A 98 -5.29 29.47 -0.91
N LEU A 99 -5.94 29.07 -1.99
CA LEU A 99 -7.39 29.18 -2.17
C LEU A 99 -8.16 27.95 -1.65
N SER A 100 -7.47 26.95 -1.08
CA SER A 100 -8.08 25.69 -0.59
C SER A 100 -8.98 25.02 -1.63
N LEU A 101 -8.59 25.06 -2.90
CA LEU A 101 -9.39 24.56 -4.01
C LEU A 101 -9.31 23.05 -4.13
N ASP A 102 -10.47 22.38 -4.21
CA ASP A 102 -10.53 21.00 -4.67
C ASP A 102 -10.45 20.96 -6.20
N LEU A 103 -9.26 20.60 -6.70
CA LEU A 103 -9.02 20.45 -8.14
C LEU A 103 -9.85 19.35 -8.80
N SER A 104 -10.55 18.50 -8.03
CA SER A 104 -11.50 17.51 -8.56
C SER A 104 -12.66 18.14 -9.29
N ASP A 105 -13.22 19.21 -8.74
CA ASP A 105 -14.37 19.89 -9.35
C ASP A 105 -13.98 20.70 -10.59
N LEU A 106 -12.69 21.04 -10.66
CA LEU A 106 -12.08 21.84 -11.71
C LEU A 106 -11.33 21.00 -12.75
N GLU A 107 -11.27 19.67 -12.62
CA GLU A 107 -10.49 18.80 -13.50
C GLU A 107 -10.89 18.92 -14.98
N ARG A 108 -12.17 19.13 -15.26
CA ARG A 108 -12.69 19.35 -16.62
C ARG A 108 -12.17 20.63 -17.28
N TYR A 109 -11.75 21.59 -16.46
CA TYR A 109 -11.21 22.85 -16.90
C TYR A 109 -9.70 22.83 -16.98
N LEU A 110 -9.00 21.76 -16.57
CA LEU A 110 -7.53 21.60 -16.60
C LEU A 110 -7.01 21.12 -17.96
N PRO A 111 -5.73 21.41 -18.33
CA PRO A 111 -5.21 21.01 -19.62
C PRO A 111 -5.15 19.48 -19.64
N PRO A 112 -5.56 18.83 -20.75
CA PRO A 112 -5.41 17.39 -20.84
C PRO A 112 -3.92 17.04 -20.72
N GLN A 113 -3.60 16.06 -19.88
CA GLN A 113 -2.27 15.47 -19.79
C GLN A 113 -2.32 14.11 -20.52
N PRO A 114 -1.91 14.03 -21.80
CA PRO A 114 -2.04 12.81 -22.59
C PRO A 114 -1.37 11.60 -21.91
N PHE A 115 -0.25 11.83 -21.22
CA PHE A 115 0.46 10.79 -20.50
C PHE A 115 -0.33 10.27 -19.29
N ARG A 116 -0.89 11.16 -18.46
CA ARG A 116 -1.82 10.79 -17.37
C ARG A 116 -3.02 10.02 -17.92
N THR A 117 -3.61 10.49 -19.02
CA THR A 117 -4.77 9.82 -19.63
C THR A 117 -4.41 8.42 -20.13
N ALA A 118 -3.25 8.26 -20.78
CA ALA A 118 -2.75 6.97 -21.22
C ALA A 118 -2.52 6.01 -20.04
N ILE A 119 -1.98 6.50 -18.91
CA ILE A 119 -1.84 5.74 -17.67
C ILE A 119 -3.21 5.30 -17.14
N ARG A 120 -4.14 6.24 -16.94
CA ARG A 120 -5.47 5.96 -16.37
C ARG A 120 -6.30 4.98 -17.20
N THR A 121 -6.05 4.93 -18.50
CA THR A 121 -6.77 4.06 -19.45
C THR A 121 -6.02 2.77 -19.83
N ASP A 122 -4.93 2.42 -19.11
CA ASP A 122 -4.09 1.23 -19.35
C ASP A 122 -3.56 1.13 -20.80
N GLN A 123 -3.24 2.26 -21.44
CA GLN A 123 -2.67 2.30 -22.79
C GLN A 123 -1.16 1.99 -22.77
N ARG A 124 -0.80 0.77 -22.37
CA ARG A 124 0.60 0.35 -22.14
C ARG A 124 1.56 0.69 -23.27
N LYS A 125 1.15 0.48 -24.53
CA LYS A 125 1.99 0.79 -25.71
C LYS A 125 2.29 2.28 -25.84
N VAL A 126 1.32 3.13 -25.54
CA VAL A 126 1.49 4.60 -25.58
C VAL A 126 2.37 5.05 -24.42
N VAL A 127 2.11 4.52 -23.23
CA VAL A 127 2.92 4.78 -22.03
C VAL A 127 4.38 4.39 -22.25
N GLU A 128 4.64 3.18 -22.75
CA GLU A 128 5.98 2.69 -23.05
C GLU A 128 6.67 3.55 -24.12
N ALA A 129 5.97 3.91 -25.20
CA ALA A 129 6.54 4.75 -26.25
C ALA A 129 6.95 6.14 -25.73
N LEU A 130 6.12 6.75 -24.88
CA LEU A 130 6.42 8.05 -24.26
C LEU A 130 7.58 7.93 -23.26
N LEU A 131 7.61 6.88 -22.43
CA LEU A 131 8.67 6.64 -21.45
C LEU A 131 10.03 6.29 -22.08
N ARG A 132 10.06 5.66 -23.25
CA ARG A 132 11.32 5.39 -23.98
C ARG A 132 12.07 6.67 -24.35
N VAL A 133 11.36 7.77 -24.56
CA VAL A 133 11.96 9.07 -24.92
C VAL A 133 12.05 9.99 -23.70
N GLY A 134 10.99 10.07 -22.88
CA GLY A 134 10.93 10.90 -21.68
C GLY A 134 11.79 10.40 -20.53
N GLY A 135 12.01 9.08 -20.44
CA GLY A 135 12.82 8.43 -19.41
C GLY A 135 12.30 8.68 -17.99
N ALA A 136 13.24 8.67 -17.03
CA ALA A 136 12.95 8.81 -15.61
C ALA A 136 12.31 10.16 -15.24
N GLU A 137 12.60 11.23 -15.98
CA GLU A 137 11.98 12.54 -15.75
C GLU A 137 10.47 12.50 -16.00
N LEU A 138 10.03 11.79 -17.04
CA LEU A 138 8.61 11.64 -17.33
C LEU A 138 7.96 10.62 -16.38
N ALA A 139 8.70 9.57 -16.01
CA ALA A 139 8.24 8.56 -15.05
C ALA A 139 7.97 9.15 -13.65
N ASN A 140 8.76 10.16 -13.25
CA ASN A 140 8.65 10.90 -11.99
C ASN A 140 7.85 12.20 -12.10
N ALA A 141 7.27 12.47 -13.27
CA ALA A 141 6.46 13.65 -13.45
C ALA A 141 5.25 13.64 -12.51
N ARG A 142 4.73 14.83 -12.27
CA ARG A 142 3.51 15.04 -11.48
C ARG A 142 2.39 15.53 -12.38
N ASP A 143 1.18 15.13 -12.03
CA ASP A 143 -0.02 15.64 -12.66
C ASP A 143 -0.36 17.06 -12.14
N HIS A 144 -1.46 17.64 -12.63
CA HIS A 144 -1.91 18.98 -12.17
C HIS A 144 -2.31 19.04 -10.69
N ARG A 145 -2.64 17.90 -10.07
CA ARG A 145 -2.86 17.79 -8.61
C ARG A 145 -1.54 17.61 -7.86
N GLY A 146 -0.43 17.56 -8.59
CA GLY A 146 0.88 17.31 -8.06
C GLY A 146 1.08 15.88 -7.56
N GLU A 147 0.24 14.94 -7.98
CA GLU A 147 0.39 13.50 -7.73
C GLU A 147 1.37 12.91 -8.76
N PRO A 148 2.35 12.09 -8.34
CA PRO A 148 3.24 11.39 -9.24
C PRO A 148 2.49 10.49 -10.25
N MET A 149 3.07 10.27 -11.43
CA MET A 149 2.49 9.38 -12.43
C MET A 149 2.34 7.94 -11.92
N LEU A 150 3.25 7.49 -11.05
CA LEU A 150 3.17 6.20 -10.38
C LEU A 150 1.91 6.10 -9.47
N HIS A 151 1.54 7.17 -8.76
CA HIS A 151 0.33 7.21 -7.93
C HIS A 151 -0.93 7.02 -8.77
N GLN A 152 -0.98 7.63 -9.95
CA GLN A 152 -2.11 7.44 -10.87
C GLN A 152 -2.23 5.99 -11.35
N ALA A 153 -1.10 5.36 -11.70
CA ALA A 153 -1.09 3.96 -12.13
C ALA A 153 -1.54 3.00 -11.01
N VAL A 154 -1.10 3.24 -9.77
CA VAL A 154 -1.50 2.47 -8.59
C VAL A 154 -2.99 2.68 -8.29
N ASN A 155 -3.47 3.93 -8.18
CA ASN A 155 -4.87 4.21 -7.89
C ASN A 155 -5.83 3.62 -8.92
N CYS A 156 -5.45 3.62 -10.20
CA CYS A 156 -6.24 3.00 -11.25
C CYS A 156 -6.15 1.46 -11.29
N GLY A 157 -5.20 0.86 -10.59
CA GLY A 157 -5.07 -0.59 -10.51
C GLY A 157 -4.40 -1.25 -11.73
N HIS A 158 -3.44 -0.57 -12.35
CA HIS A 158 -2.83 -1.01 -13.61
C HIS A 158 -1.41 -1.58 -13.40
N PRO A 159 -1.24 -2.85 -12.99
CA PRO A 159 0.06 -3.41 -12.64
C PRO A 159 1.06 -3.38 -13.80
N GLY A 160 0.60 -3.54 -15.04
CA GLY A 160 1.47 -3.45 -16.22
C GLY A 160 2.04 -2.05 -16.43
N VAL A 161 1.24 -1.00 -16.17
CA VAL A 161 1.71 0.39 -16.23
C VAL A 161 2.64 0.70 -15.06
N VAL A 162 2.35 0.19 -13.86
CA VAL A 162 3.23 0.31 -12.69
C VAL A 162 4.62 -0.27 -13.00
N GLN A 163 4.69 -1.49 -13.58
CA GLN A 163 5.95 -2.10 -13.99
C GLN A 163 6.71 -1.26 -15.03
N LEU A 164 6.00 -0.73 -16.05
CA LEU A 164 6.62 0.12 -17.07
C LEU A 164 7.22 1.40 -16.46
N LEU A 165 6.50 2.07 -15.55
CA LEU A 165 7.00 3.28 -14.89
C LEU A 165 8.26 2.97 -14.07
N LEU A 166 8.26 1.90 -13.29
CA LEU A 166 9.42 1.48 -12.48
C LEU A 166 10.63 1.10 -13.36
N GLN A 167 10.41 0.36 -14.45
CA GLN A 167 11.46 -0.01 -15.41
C GLN A 167 12.12 1.21 -16.07
N HIS A 168 11.37 2.30 -16.22
CA HIS A 168 11.87 3.55 -16.80
C HIS A 168 12.35 4.55 -15.74
N GLY A 169 12.57 4.12 -14.49
CA GLY A 169 13.20 4.92 -13.44
C GLY A 169 12.24 5.78 -12.62
N ALA A 170 10.95 5.41 -12.55
CA ALA A 170 10.07 5.98 -11.53
C ALA A 170 10.60 5.65 -10.14
N ASP A 171 10.69 6.66 -9.29
CA ASP A 171 10.99 6.55 -7.88
C ASP A 171 9.78 5.94 -7.16
N VAL A 172 9.98 4.73 -6.66
CA VAL A 172 8.99 3.92 -5.96
C VAL A 172 8.56 4.53 -4.62
N ASN A 173 9.32 5.49 -4.09
CA ASN A 173 9.07 6.17 -2.82
C ASN A 173 8.69 7.64 -2.99
N LEU A 174 8.48 8.11 -4.23
CA LEU A 174 8.17 9.51 -4.49
C LEU A 174 6.85 9.90 -3.82
N GLU A 175 6.88 10.91 -2.94
CA GLU A 175 5.70 11.30 -2.19
C GLU A 175 4.71 12.11 -3.04
N GLY A 176 3.42 11.82 -2.90
CA GLY A 176 2.34 12.40 -3.68
C GLY A 176 1.23 13.02 -2.83
N GLY A 177 0.54 13.99 -3.43
CA GLY A 177 -0.57 14.72 -2.82
C GLY A 177 -0.15 15.59 -1.65
N ASP A 178 -1.14 16.21 -0.99
CA ASP A 178 -0.90 17.09 0.16
C ASP A 178 -0.54 16.31 1.44
N ALA A 179 -0.87 15.02 1.50
CA ALA A 179 -0.62 14.14 2.64
C ALA A 179 0.75 13.43 2.59
N GLY A 180 1.60 13.72 1.60
CA GLY A 180 2.95 13.13 1.50
C GLY A 180 2.92 11.59 1.36
N ARG A 181 1.90 11.04 0.71
CA ARG A 181 1.71 9.59 0.64
C ARG A 181 2.71 8.96 -0.32
N ARG A 182 3.31 7.84 0.05
CA ARG A 182 4.10 7.00 -0.87
C ARG A 182 3.17 6.07 -1.68
N PRO A 183 3.61 5.50 -2.80
CA PRO A 183 2.78 4.60 -3.62
C PRO A 183 2.18 3.42 -2.85
N LEU A 184 2.89 2.88 -1.85
CA LEU A 184 2.40 1.78 -1.00
C LEU A 184 1.29 2.18 -0.03
N ASP A 185 1.13 3.48 0.25
CA ASP A 185 0.05 3.98 1.13
C ASP A 185 -1.30 4.10 0.39
N LEU A 186 -1.27 3.97 -0.93
CA LEU A 186 -2.46 4.04 -1.75
C LEU A 186 -3.26 2.74 -1.67
N ARG A 187 -4.57 2.85 -1.90
CA ARG A 187 -5.49 1.71 -1.90
C ARG A 187 -5.96 1.39 -3.32
N PRO A 188 -5.19 0.61 -4.10
CA PRO A 188 -5.60 0.17 -5.43
C PRO A 188 -6.82 -0.78 -5.32
N PRO A 189 -7.52 -1.09 -6.42
CA PRO A 189 -8.65 -2.02 -6.41
C PRO A 189 -8.30 -3.39 -5.80
N LEU A 190 -9.22 -3.97 -5.01
CA LEU A 190 -9.01 -5.20 -4.22
C LEU A 190 -8.46 -6.37 -5.04
N SER A 191 -8.94 -6.55 -6.28
CA SER A 191 -8.59 -7.67 -7.16
C SER A 191 -7.12 -7.69 -7.58
N VAL A 192 -6.49 -6.53 -7.69
CA VAL A 192 -5.10 -6.37 -8.17
C VAL A 192 -4.15 -5.90 -7.06
N ARG A 193 -4.69 -5.47 -5.92
CA ARG A 193 -3.93 -4.87 -4.81
C ARG A 193 -2.74 -5.70 -4.33
N PRO A 194 -2.86 -7.02 -4.07
CA PRO A 194 -1.71 -7.82 -3.61
C PRO A 194 -0.58 -7.83 -4.64
N HIS A 195 -0.93 -7.92 -5.93
CA HIS A 195 0.04 -7.95 -7.02
C HIS A 195 0.75 -6.60 -7.18
N ILE A 196 0.02 -5.48 -7.09
CA ILE A 196 0.62 -4.14 -7.13
C ILE A 196 1.54 -3.91 -5.95
N TYR A 197 1.12 -4.27 -4.73
CA TYR A 197 1.98 -4.16 -3.56
C TYR A 197 3.24 -5.01 -3.69
N GLN A 198 3.13 -6.24 -4.22
CA GLN A 198 4.30 -7.07 -4.49
C GLN A 198 5.27 -6.38 -5.46
N ILE A 199 4.79 -5.85 -6.59
CA ILE A 199 5.62 -5.14 -7.58
C ILE A 199 6.34 -3.95 -6.94
N LEU A 200 5.63 -3.15 -6.15
CA LEU A 200 6.21 -1.98 -5.47
C LEU A 200 7.25 -2.40 -4.44
N LEU A 201 6.98 -3.41 -3.63
CA LEU A 201 7.91 -3.92 -2.62
C LEU A 201 9.16 -4.53 -3.26
N ASP A 202 9.02 -5.31 -4.33
CA ASP A 202 10.12 -5.89 -5.10
C ASP A 202 11.04 -4.80 -5.69
N ALA A 203 10.48 -3.63 -6.01
CA ALA A 203 11.22 -2.46 -6.48
C ALA A 203 11.85 -1.63 -5.34
N GLY A 204 11.74 -2.05 -4.07
CA GLY A 204 12.27 -1.32 -2.91
C GLY A 204 11.31 -0.26 -2.35
N GLY A 205 10.02 -0.36 -2.66
CA GLY A 205 8.99 0.51 -2.13
C GLY A 205 8.86 0.36 -0.61
N MET A 206 8.63 1.50 0.05
CA MET A 206 8.39 1.58 1.48
C MET A 206 7.09 2.36 1.74
N PRO A 207 6.23 1.92 2.67
CA PRO A 207 5.12 2.74 3.14
C PRO A 207 5.65 3.92 3.97
N THR A 208 4.83 4.95 4.19
CA THR A 208 5.16 6.01 5.16
C THR A 208 5.07 5.51 6.60
N SER A 209 4.19 4.54 6.85
CA SER A 209 4.04 3.89 8.15
C SER A 209 3.75 2.40 7.96
N VAL A 210 4.64 1.57 8.52
CA VAL A 210 4.46 0.11 8.56
C VAL A 210 3.25 -0.30 9.40
N ASP A 211 2.84 0.52 10.37
CA ASP A 211 1.65 0.29 11.20
C ASP A 211 0.38 0.34 10.35
N PHE A 212 0.19 1.46 9.66
CA PHE A 212 -0.98 1.65 8.80
C PHE A 212 -0.97 0.65 7.64
N PHE A 213 0.20 0.38 7.06
CA PHE A 213 0.34 -0.64 6.03
C PHE A 213 -0.10 -2.02 6.54
N GLY A 214 0.35 -2.45 7.72
CA GLY A 214 -0.07 -3.69 8.37
C GLY A 214 -1.58 -3.79 8.56
N LEU A 215 -2.21 -2.70 9.01
CA LEU A 215 -3.66 -2.58 9.16
C LEU A 215 -4.42 -2.62 7.82
N TRP A 216 -3.78 -2.39 6.68
CA TRP A 216 -4.43 -2.44 5.37
C TRP A 216 -4.21 -3.75 4.62
N VAL A 217 -3.08 -4.42 4.87
CA VAL A 217 -2.74 -5.66 4.18
C VAL A 217 -3.22 -6.92 4.90
N HIS A 218 -3.65 -6.84 6.16
CA HIS A 218 -4.01 -8.01 6.96
C HIS A 218 -5.06 -8.94 6.32
N GLY A 219 -5.98 -8.40 5.50
CA GLY A 219 -7.00 -9.17 4.78
C GLY A 219 -6.65 -9.56 3.36
N LEU A 220 -5.44 -9.25 2.89
CA LEU A 220 -5.01 -9.62 1.56
C LEU A 220 -4.42 -11.02 1.51
N PRO A 221 -4.53 -11.72 0.37
CA PRO A 221 -3.69 -12.87 0.07
C PRO A 221 -2.22 -12.50 0.28
N ASN A 222 -1.49 -13.31 1.05
CA ASN A 222 -0.08 -13.07 1.41
C ASN A 222 0.18 -11.76 2.17
N GLY A 223 -0.84 -11.18 2.83
CA GLY A 223 -0.70 -9.94 3.60
C GLY A 223 0.45 -9.93 4.60
N ALA A 224 0.68 -11.04 5.30
CA ALA A 224 1.79 -11.18 6.25
C ALA A 224 3.15 -11.08 5.55
N HIS A 225 3.30 -11.72 4.39
CA HIS A 225 4.52 -11.61 3.59
C HIS A 225 4.73 -10.19 3.07
N LEU A 226 3.66 -9.50 2.64
CA LEU A 226 3.75 -8.11 2.20
C LEU A 226 4.21 -7.18 3.35
N LEU A 227 3.63 -7.33 4.55
CA LEU A 227 4.04 -6.54 5.72
C LEU A 227 5.51 -6.80 6.08
N LEU A 228 5.91 -8.07 6.17
CA LEU A 228 7.29 -8.42 6.50
C LEU A 228 8.29 -7.95 5.43
N HIS A 229 7.91 -7.96 4.15
CA HIS A 229 8.72 -7.42 3.09
C HIS A 229 8.86 -5.90 3.21
N ALA A 230 7.77 -5.18 3.53
CA ALA A 230 7.81 -3.74 3.78
C ALA A 230 8.74 -3.38 4.96
N ILE A 231 8.68 -4.15 6.05
CA ILE A 231 9.56 -4.01 7.21
C ILE A 231 11.03 -4.20 6.82
N ARG A 232 11.33 -5.20 5.97
CA ARG A 232 12.71 -5.43 5.48
C ARG A 232 13.21 -4.28 4.63
N ASN A 233 12.38 -3.71 3.75
CA ASN A 233 12.74 -2.55 2.95
C ASN A 233 13.02 -1.33 3.83
N ALA A 234 12.14 -1.04 4.80
CA ALA A 234 12.32 0.05 5.75
C ALA A 234 13.59 -0.13 6.61
N ALA A 235 13.85 -1.35 7.09
CA ALA A 235 15.05 -1.67 7.85
C ALA A 235 16.33 -1.51 7.00
N ALA A 236 16.31 -1.90 5.73
CA ALA A 236 17.43 -1.71 4.81
C ALA A 236 17.73 -0.22 4.53
N ALA A 237 16.71 0.65 4.60
CA ALA A 237 16.84 2.09 4.47
C ALA A 237 17.21 2.81 5.78
N GLY A 238 17.27 2.10 6.92
CA GLY A 238 17.52 2.70 8.23
C GLY A 238 16.33 3.49 8.81
N GLU A 239 15.12 3.30 8.27
CA GLU A 239 13.89 3.87 8.82
C GLU A 239 13.37 3.02 10.00
N HIS A 240 12.51 3.61 10.85
CA HIS A 240 11.93 2.94 12.02
C HIS A 240 11.19 1.66 11.58
N CYS A 241 11.70 0.51 12.00
CA CYS A 241 11.42 -0.77 11.33
C CYS A 241 10.38 -1.65 12.02
N GLU A 242 10.14 -1.45 13.33
CA GLU A 242 9.26 -2.33 14.09
C GLU A 242 7.85 -1.72 14.22
N PRO A 243 6.80 -2.37 13.71
CA PRO A 243 5.44 -1.88 13.85
C PRO A 243 4.92 -2.10 15.27
N MET A 244 3.89 -1.35 15.63
CA MET A 244 3.03 -1.61 16.77
C MET A 244 2.20 -2.87 16.49
N TRP A 245 2.78 -4.03 16.80
CA TRP A 245 2.18 -5.34 16.57
C TRP A 245 0.83 -5.53 17.28
N TRP A 246 0.67 -4.96 18.48
CA TRP A 246 -0.55 -5.15 19.27
C TRP A 246 -1.82 -4.66 18.54
N PRO A 247 -1.94 -3.39 18.10
CA PRO A 247 -3.05 -2.95 17.25
C PRO A 247 -3.30 -3.83 16.02
N ILE A 248 -2.23 -4.22 15.32
CA ILE A 248 -2.34 -5.07 14.13
C ILE A 248 -2.95 -6.41 14.49
N PHE A 249 -2.44 -7.10 15.51
CA PHE A 249 -2.95 -8.41 15.90
C PHE A 249 -4.37 -8.34 16.45
N VAL A 250 -4.75 -7.33 17.24
CA VAL A 250 -6.15 -7.18 17.69
C VAL A 250 -7.10 -7.08 16.49
N VAL A 251 -6.72 -6.34 15.44
CA VAL A 251 -7.51 -6.26 14.21
C VAL A 251 -7.51 -7.61 13.48
N VAL A 252 -6.36 -8.26 13.30
CA VAL A 252 -6.26 -9.58 12.64
C VAL A 252 -7.12 -10.63 13.36
N VAL A 253 -7.11 -10.61 14.70
CA VAL A 253 -7.97 -11.46 15.55
C VAL A 253 -9.43 -11.14 15.29
N SER A 254 -9.82 -9.86 15.39
CA SER A 254 -11.21 -9.41 15.19
C SER A 254 -11.78 -9.88 13.85
N PHE A 255 -10.97 -9.87 12.77
CA PHE A 255 -11.38 -10.32 11.44
C PHE A 255 -11.16 -11.82 11.16
N GLY A 256 -10.52 -12.56 12.06
CA GLY A 256 -10.36 -14.02 11.93
C GLY A 256 -9.24 -14.46 10.97
N HIS A 257 -8.23 -13.63 10.71
CA HIS A 257 -7.20 -13.93 9.72
C HIS A 257 -6.06 -14.79 10.30
N ALA A 258 -6.36 -16.05 10.66
CA ALA A 258 -5.41 -16.96 11.31
C ALA A 258 -4.09 -17.16 10.52
N LYS A 259 -4.17 -17.32 9.19
CA LYS A 259 -2.99 -17.50 8.32
C LYS A 259 -2.03 -16.32 8.34
N PHE A 260 -2.56 -15.10 8.53
CA PHE A 260 -1.72 -13.92 8.66
C PHE A 260 -0.90 -14.02 9.95
N MET A 261 -1.55 -14.32 11.08
CA MET A 261 -0.87 -14.51 12.37
C MET A 261 0.15 -15.65 12.33
N GLU A 262 -0.24 -16.80 11.77
CA GLU A 262 0.64 -17.97 11.66
C GLU A 262 1.94 -17.65 10.94
N CYS A 263 1.86 -17.02 9.76
CA CYS A 263 3.04 -16.64 8.97
C CYS A 263 3.95 -15.64 9.71
N ILE A 264 3.36 -14.72 10.49
CA ILE A 264 4.13 -13.76 11.29
C ILE A 264 4.85 -14.50 12.43
N PHE A 265 4.16 -15.34 13.19
CA PHE A 265 4.75 -16.08 14.31
C PHE A 265 5.81 -17.09 13.87
N ASP A 266 5.69 -17.67 12.68
CA ASP A 266 6.71 -18.55 12.10
C ASP A 266 8.05 -17.82 11.88
N GLN A 267 8.00 -16.53 11.56
CA GLN A 267 9.20 -15.71 11.34
C GLN A 267 9.63 -14.92 12.58
N ARG A 268 8.69 -14.64 13.49
CA ARG A 268 8.85 -13.81 14.69
C ARG A 268 8.15 -14.46 15.90
N PRO A 269 8.70 -15.57 16.43
CA PRO A 269 8.11 -16.28 17.57
C PRO A 269 8.15 -15.45 18.86
N ASP A 270 9.02 -14.42 18.93
CA ASP A 270 9.08 -13.45 20.03
C ASP A 270 7.74 -12.75 20.28
N LEU A 271 6.94 -12.57 19.24
CA LEU A 271 5.66 -11.87 19.30
C LEU A 271 4.53 -12.70 19.94
N LEU A 272 4.74 -14.00 20.20
CA LEU A 272 3.75 -14.84 20.88
C LEU A 272 3.50 -14.39 22.32
N ASN A 273 4.49 -13.78 22.96
CA ASN A 273 4.44 -13.33 24.35
C ASN A 273 4.00 -11.87 24.50
N LEU A 274 3.42 -11.27 23.46
CA LEU A 274 2.92 -9.91 23.54
C LEU A 274 1.76 -9.82 24.55
N THR A 275 1.94 -8.97 25.55
CA THR A 275 0.92 -8.62 26.53
C THR A 275 0.67 -7.12 26.55
N ARG A 276 -0.51 -6.72 27.00
CA ARG A 276 -0.85 -5.33 27.27
C ARG A 276 -1.56 -5.19 28.60
N LEU A 277 -1.15 -4.21 29.41
CA LEU A 277 -1.82 -3.88 30.66
C LEU A 277 -3.17 -3.21 30.39
N ARG A 278 -4.21 -3.68 31.07
CA ARG A 278 -5.50 -2.98 31.17
C ARG A 278 -5.43 -1.88 32.22
N GLU A 279 -6.45 -1.03 32.22
CA GLU A 279 -6.71 -0.07 33.31
C GLU A 279 -6.89 -0.76 34.68
N THR A 280 -7.15 -2.07 34.70
CA THR A 280 -7.32 -2.90 35.90
C THR A 280 -6.03 -3.60 36.36
N ASP A 281 -4.85 -3.21 35.84
CA ASP A 281 -3.54 -3.85 36.06
C ASP A 281 -3.45 -5.34 35.68
N GLU A 282 -4.47 -5.88 35.01
CA GLU A 282 -4.42 -7.22 34.44
C GLU A 282 -3.73 -7.18 33.08
N GLU A 283 -2.71 -8.02 32.90
CA GLU A 283 -2.13 -8.28 31.58
C GLU A 283 -3.16 -8.97 30.68
N VAL A 284 -3.28 -8.55 29.42
CA VAL A 284 -4.11 -9.21 28.41
C VAL A 284 -3.19 -9.82 27.39
N THR A 285 -3.38 -11.10 27.12
CA THR A 285 -2.67 -11.81 26.06
C THR A 285 -3.51 -11.79 24.77
N LEU A 286 -2.88 -12.09 23.63
CA LEU A 286 -3.61 -12.30 22.38
C LEU A 286 -4.59 -13.49 22.45
N PHE A 287 -4.32 -14.46 23.33
CA PHE A 287 -5.22 -15.59 23.57
C PHE A 287 -6.54 -15.13 24.21
N ASP A 288 -6.50 -14.24 25.21
CA ASP A 288 -7.72 -13.66 25.81
C ASP A 288 -8.51 -12.82 24.82
N VAL A 289 -7.81 -12.09 23.95
CA VAL A 289 -8.44 -11.32 22.88
C VAL A 289 -9.16 -12.28 21.92
N ALA A 290 -8.52 -13.38 21.51
CA ALA A 290 -9.14 -14.38 20.67
C ALA A 290 -10.38 -15.03 21.32
N LEU A 291 -10.33 -15.33 22.62
CA LEU A 291 -11.49 -15.83 23.36
C LEU A 291 -12.63 -14.81 23.44
N SER A 292 -12.31 -13.54 23.74
CA SER A 292 -13.35 -12.50 23.89
C SER A 292 -14.08 -12.19 22.58
N PHE A 293 -13.39 -12.30 21.44
CA PHE A 293 -14.00 -12.19 20.10
C PHE A 293 -14.60 -13.51 19.57
N GLY A 294 -14.52 -14.62 20.31
CA GLY A 294 -15.02 -15.93 19.87
C GLY A 294 -14.25 -16.54 18.69
N ARG A 295 -12.96 -16.19 18.55
CA ARG A 295 -12.09 -16.59 17.43
C ARG A 295 -11.29 -17.84 17.79
N TYR A 296 -11.99 -18.96 17.96
CA TYR A 296 -11.41 -20.20 18.50
C TYR A 296 -10.33 -20.82 17.60
N GLU A 297 -10.42 -20.66 16.27
CA GLU A 297 -9.36 -21.12 15.35
C GLU A 297 -8.01 -20.43 15.64
N ILE A 298 -8.04 -19.13 15.94
CA ILE A 298 -6.86 -18.36 16.29
C ILE A 298 -6.38 -18.71 17.69
N ALA A 299 -7.30 -18.87 18.65
CA ALA A 299 -6.94 -19.34 19.98
C ALA A 299 -6.23 -20.71 19.91
N ALA A 300 -6.73 -21.62 19.07
CA ALA A 300 -6.12 -22.93 18.85
C ALA A 300 -4.73 -22.80 18.21
N LEU A 301 -4.58 -21.92 17.22
CA LEU A 301 -3.28 -21.59 16.62
C LEU A 301 -2.28 -21.11 17.68
N LEU A 302 -2.66 -20.16 18.54
CA LEU A 302 -1.81 -19.60 19.58
C LEU A 302 -1.36 -20.66 20.60
N VAL A 303 -2.28 -21.56 20.99
CA VAL A 303 -1.99 -22.68 21.89
C VAL A 303 -0.97 -23.63 21.25
N ARG A 304 -1.18 -24.04 19.99
CA ARG A 304 -0.24 -24.92 19.27
C ARG A 304 1.13 -24.30 19.08
N LYS A 305 1.19 -22.97 18.88
CA LYS A 305 2.46 -22.22 18.78
C LYS A 305 3.14 -22.02 20.14
N GLY A 306 2.48 -22.37 21.24
CA GLY A 306 3.10 -22.44 22.55
C GLY A 306 2.88 -21.22 23.44
N VAL A 307 1.85 -20.40 23.21
CA VAL A 307 1.54 -19.23 24.08
C VAL A 307 1.53 -19.64 25.56
N PRO A 308 2.14 -18.85 26.47
CA PRO A 308 2.13 -19.16 27.89
C PRO A 308 0.70 -19.12 28.41
N LEU A 309 0.24 -20.23 28.97
CA LEU A 309 -1.08 -20.31 29.60
C LEU A 309 -1.01 -19.77 31.02
N ARG A 310 -1.99 -18.94 31.38
CA ARG A 310 -1.99 -18.31 32.71
C ARG A 310 -2.36 -19.29 33.81
N GLN A 311 -1.48 -19.32 34.82
CA GLN A 311 -1.67 -20.17 35.98
C GLN A 311 -2.93 -19.77 36.76
N ALA A 312 -3.69 -20.76 37.19
CA ALA A 312 -4.80 -20.57 38.10
C ALA A 312 -4.28 -20.33 39.53
N PRO A 313 -4.94 -19.46 40.31
CA PRO A 313 -4.70 -19.38 41.74
C PRO A 313 -4.78 -20.78 42.37
N GLU A 314 -3.92 -21.07 43.35
CA GLU A 314 -3.80 -22.39 43.99
C GLU A 314 -5.15 -22.93 44.52
N ASP A 315 -6.05 -22.03 44.93
CA ASP A 315 -7.39 -22.36 45.45
C ASP A 315 -8.46 -22.60 44.37
N SER A 316 -8.09 -22.49 43.09
CA SER A 316 -9.03 -22.66 41.97
C SER A 316 -9.36 -24.13 41.73
N CYS A 317 -10.36 -24.62 42.45
CA CYS A 317 -10.96 -25.93 42.24
C CYS A 317 -12.35 -25.79 41.63
N PHE A 318 -12.76 -26.79 40.85
CA PHE A 318 -14.14 -26.93 40.40
C PHE A 318 -14.68 -28.28 40.82
N SER A 319 -15.90 -28.27 41.36
CA SER A 319 -16.65 -29.47 41.65
C SER A 319 -17.45 -29.87 40.41
N ASP A 320 -17.12 -31.00 39.79
CA ASP A 320 -17.94 -31.64 38.77
C ASP A 320 -18.34 -33.02 39.27
N MET A 321 -19.66 -33.26 39.37
CA MET A 321 -20.22 -34.53 39.86
C MET A 321 -19.64 -35.00 41.22
N GLY A 322 -19.28 -34.05 42.10
CA GLY A 322 -18.73 -34.33 43.43
C GLY A 322 -17.23 -34.58 43.47
N VAL A 323 -16.52 -34.46 42.35
CA VAL A 323 -15.05 -34.51 42.28
C VAL A 323 -14.52 -33.08 42.16
N GLU A 324 -13.69 -32.67 43.12
CA GLU A 324 -12.94 -31.41 43.03
C GLU A 324 -11.73 -31.62 42.13
N VAL A 325 -11.68 -30.88 41.03
CA VAL A 325 -10.54 -30.89 40.11
C VAL A 325 -9.85 -29.55 40.13
N PHE A 326 -8.56 -29.63 40.43
CA PHE A 326 -7.63 -28.52 40.43
C PHE A 326 -6.99 -28.46 39.05
N VAL A 327 -7.34 -27.43 38.29
CA VAL A 327 -6.69 -27.20 37.00
C VAL A 327 -5.80 -25.99 37.19
N PRO A 328 -4.50 -26.11 36.92
CA PRO A 328 -3.55 -25.04 37.17
C PRO A 328 -3.65 -23.92 36.14
N TYR A 329 -4.69 -23.82 35.30
CA TYR A 329 -4.78 -22.83 34.23
C TYR A 329 -6.17 -22.19 34.09
N VAL A 330 -6.27 -20.87 34.28
CA VAL A 330 -7.53 -20.09 34.20
C VAL A 330 -8.12 -20.09 32.79
N GLU A 331 -7.23 -20.04 31.81
CA GLU A 331 -7.57 -19.93 30.39
C GLU A 331 -8.24 -21.19 29.84
N VAL A 332 -7.84 -22.36 30.33
CA VAL A 332 -8.49 -23.63 30.00
C VAL A 332 -9.92 -23.64 30.53
N TRP A 333 -10.14 -23.13 31.75
CA TRP A 333 -11.49 -23.01 32.33
C TRP A 333 -12.39 -22.02 31.60
N ARG A 334 -11.87 -20.83 31.27
CA ARG A 334 -12.60 -19.84 30.44
C ARG A 334 -13.05 -20.50 29.13
N THR A 335 -12.16 -21.29 28.52
CA THR A 335 -12.44 -22.03 27.30
C THR A 335 -13.54 -23.07 27.51
N VAL A 336 -13.45 -23.92 28.54
CA VAL A 336 -14.47 -24.94 28.82
C VAL A 336 -15.86 -24.31 29.00
N CYS A 337 -15.96 -23.22 29.77
CA CYS A 337 -17.24 -22.57 30.08
C CYS A 337 -17.93 -21.86 28.90
N CYS A 338 -17.22 -21.61 27.78
CA CYS A 338 -17.71 -20.78 26.68
C CYS A 338 -18.39 -21.55 25.51
N ARG A 339 -18.78 -22.83 25.66
CA ARG A 339 -19.32 -23.68 24.56
C ARG A 339 -18.42 -23.71 23.32
N VAL A 340 -17.20 -24.21 23.51
CA VAL A 340 -16.12 -24.06 22.54
C VAL A 340 -16.10 -25.20 21.49
N PRO A 341 -15.69 -24.91 20.24
CA PRO A 341 -15.54 -25.90 19.18
C PRO A 341 -14.34 -26.84 19.40
N GLU A 342 -14.38 -28.04 18.80
CA GLU A 342 -13.44 -29.15 19.06
C GLU A 342 -11.98 -28.79 18.76
N GLU A 343 -11.74 -27.87 17.84
CA GLU A 343 -10.40 -27.51 17.38
C GLU A 343 -9.56 -26.82 18.46
N LEU A 344 -10.18 -26.06 19.38
CA LEU A 344 -9.46 -25.43 20.48
C LEU A 344 -9.23 -26.40 21.63
N LEU A 345 -10.19 -27.29 21.92
CA LEU A 345 -9.99 -28.35 22.91
C LEU A 345 -8.89 -29.31 22.47
N SER A 346 -8.84 -29.69 21.19
CA SER A 346 -7.77 -30.55 20.66
C SER A 346 -6.40 -29.87 20.77
N ALA A 347 -6.29 -28.59 20.41
CA ALA A 347 -5.06 -27.82 20.56
C ALA A 347 -4.58 -27.75 22.02
N LEU A 348 -5.49 -27.58 22.98
CA LEU A 348 -5.14 -27.60 24.41
C LEU A 348 -4.65 -28.99 24.84
N PHE A 349 -5.27 -30.07 24.38
CA PHE A 349 -4.85 -31.43 24.72
C PHE A 349 -3.55 -31.89 24.05
N GLU A 350 -3.12 -31.22 22.98
CA GLU A 350 -1.80 -31.41 22.35
C GLU A 350 -0.66 -30.86 23.23
N ARG A 351 -0.95 -30.02 24.23
CA ARG A 351 0.09 -29.46 25.10
C ARG A 351 0.60 -30.49 26.11
N PRO A 352 1.94 -30.69 26.20
CA PRO A 352 2.53 -31.66 27.12
C PRO A 352 2.29 -31.31 28.58
N GLU A 353 2.15 -30.01 28.91
CA GLU A 353 1.87 -29.54 30.28
C GLU A 353 0.44 -29.90 30.76
N LEU A 354 -0.43 -30.33 29.85
CA LEU A 354 -1.83 -30.70 30.09
C LEU A 354 -2.06 -32.21 29.92
N GLU A 355 -1.00 -33.03 29.97
CA GLU A 355 -1.02 -34.46 29.62
C GLU A 355 -1.77 -35.39 30.58
N ASP A 356 -2.15 -34.94 31.78
CA ASP A 356 -2.84 -35.79 32.75
C ASP A 356 -4.16 -36.35 32.15
N TYR A 357 -4.19 -37.67 31.95
CA TYR A 357 -5.34 -38.39 31.37
C TYR A 357 -6.63 -38.17 32.17
N ALA A 358 -6.55 -38.08 33.50
CA ALA A 358 -7.72 -37.83 34.34
C ALA A 358 -8.30 -36.43 34.09
N PHE A 359 -7.42 -35.45 33.90
CA PHE A 359 -7.78 -34.09 33.53
C PHE A 359 -8.41 -34.02 32.13
N LYS A 360 -7.81 -34.69 31.13
CA LYS A 360 -8.33 -34.73 29.75
C LYS A 360 -9.73 -35.35 29.68
N ASP A 361 -9.93 -36.49 30.33
CA ASP A 361 -11.22 -37.18 30.38
C ASP A 361 -12.30 -36.33 31.03
N LEU A 362 -11.98 -35.61 32.11
CA LEU A 362 -12.91 -34.72 32.79
C LEU A 362 -13.33 -33.55 31.90
N VAL A 363 -12.36 -32.87 31.28
CA VAL A 363 -12.64 -31.74 30.39
C VAL A 363 -13.50 -32.18 29.20
N LEU A 364 -13.21 -33.35 28.62
CA LEU A 364 -14.00 -33.94 27.53
C LEU A 364 -15.43 -34.25 27.96
N ARG A 365 -15.62 -34.91 29.11
CA ARG A 365 -16.96 -35.20 29.66
C ARG A 365 -17.75 -33.92 29.91
N ARG A 366 -17.11 -32.89 30.45
CA ARG A 366 -17.77 -31.60 30.70
C ARG A 366 -18.17 -30.90 29.39
N ALA A 367 -17.29 -30.89 28.39
CA ALA A 367 -17.58 -30.34 27.08
C ALA A 367 -18.76 -31.07 26.40
N GLN A 368 -18.83 -32.40 26.54
CA GLN A 368 -19.95 -33.22 26.05
C GLN A 368 -21.26 -32.92 26.79
N SER A 369 -21.25 -32.91 28.13
CA SER A 369 -22.43 -32.62 28.95
C SER A 369 -23.02 -31.23 28.65
N MET A 370 -22.19 -30.21 28.40
CA MET A 370 -22.69 -28.88 28.05
C MET A 370 -23.28 -28.79 26.64
N ARG A 371 -22.92 -29.70 25.72
CA ARG A 371 -23.57 -29.83 24.40
C ARG A 371 -24.96 -30.46 24.53
N GLU A 372 -25.13 -31.39 25.46
CA GLU A 372 -26.41 -32.10 25.67
C GLU A 372 -27.47 -31.22 26.35
N ILE A 373 -27.06 -30.29 27.21
CA ILE A 373 -27.99 -29.47 28.02
C ILE A 373 -28.69 -28.37 27.20
N LEU A 374 -28.13 -27.91 26.08
CA LEU A 374 -28.71 -26.83 25.27
C LEU A 374 -28.67 -27.19 23.77
N PRO A 375 -29.81 -27.55 23.14
CA PRO A 375 -29.83 -27.94 21.74
C PRO A 375 -29.45 -26.75 20.85
N ALA A 376 -28.66 -27.03 19.81
CA ALA A 376 -28.13 -26.08 18.85
C ALA A 376 -29.23 -25.13 18.30
N LYS A 377 -28.96 -23.83 18.37
CA LYS A 377 -29.65 -22.79 17.60
C LYS A 377 -28.63 -21.91 16.94
#